data_AF-A0A392SVM3-F1
#
_entry.id   AF-A0A392SVM3-F1
#
_cell.length_a   1.000
_cell.length_b   1.000
_cell.length_c   1.000
_cell.angle_alpha   90.00
_cell.angle_beta   90.00
_cell.angle_gamma   90.00
#
_symmetry.space_group_name_H-M   'P 1'
#
loop_
_entity.id
_entity.type
_entity.pdbx_description
1 polymer ?
#
loop_
_entity_poly.entity_id
_entity_poly.type
_entity_poly.pdbx_seq_one_letter_code
_entity_poly.pdbx_strand_id
1 'polypeptide(L)'
;AYKIALPPSLANLHDVFHVSQMRKYVPDPTHVIESDNVQVRDDLIIETVPLRIEGREVKRLRTKEIASVKVVWGGPASENATWELESKMKSSYPDLFL
;
A
#
# COMPACT_ATOMS: atom_id res chain seq x y z
N ALA A 1 10.51 13.24 21.63
CA ALA A 1 10.86 12.23 20.62
C ALA A 1 11.93 11.34 21.23
N TYR A 2 11.86 10.03 20.99
CA TYR A 2 12.78 9.04 21.56
C TYR A 2 13.53 8.35 20.43
N LYS A 3 14.85 8.21 20.59
CA LYS A 3 15.70 7.47 19.68
C LYS A 3 15.77 6.01 20.11
N ILE A 4 15.47 5.08 19.21
CA ILE A 4 15.44 3.64 19.49
C ILE A 4 16.52 2.94 18.68
N ALA A 5 17.25 2.00 19.28
CA ALA A 5 18.18 1.15 18.53
C ALA A 5 17.38 0.16 17.67
N LEU A 6 17.36 0.39 16.36
CA LEU A 6 16.71 -0.51 15.40
C LEU A 6 17.66 -1.65 15.00
N PRO A 7 17.14 -2.86 14.73
CA PRO A 7 17.92 -3.94 14.16
C PRO A 7 18.42 -3.55 12.75
N PRO A 8 19.53 -4.13 12.26
CA PRO A 8 20.08 -3.82 10.93
C PRO A 8 19.08 -4.00 9.79
N SER A 9 18.10 -4.91 9.92
CA SER A 9 17.03 -5.12 8.95
C SER A 9 16.06 -3.94 8.77
N LEU A 10 16.05 -3.00 9.72
CA LEU A 10 15.21 -1.79 9.70
C LEU A 10 16.05 -0.51 9.59
N ALA A 11 17.29 -0.60 9.10
CA ALA A 11 18.21 0.53 8.99
C ALA A 11 17.69 1.66 8.06
N ASN A 12 16.71 1.36 7.21
CA ASN A 12 16.05 2.33 6.33
C ASN A 12 14.92 3.11 7.03
N LEU A 13 14.54 2.77 8.27
CA LEU A 13 13.53 3.49 9.04
C LEU A 13 14.18 4.60 9.89
N HIS A 14 13.47 5.71 10.06
CA HIS A 14 13.86 6.74 11.01
C HIS A 14 13.79 6.19 12.44
N ASP A 15 14.92 6.23 13.14
CA ASP A 15 15.07 5.71 14.51
C ASP A 15 14.49 6.64 15.60
N VAL A 16 13.90 7.76 15.20
CA VAL A 16 13.29 8.75 16.09
C VAL A 16 11.77 8.64 16.05
N PHE A 17 11.17 8.27 17.17
CA PHE A 17 9.72 8.11 17.31
C PHE A 17 9.11 9.17 18.22
N HIS A 18 7.99 9.73 17.77
CA HIS A 18 7.17 10.64 18.58
C HIS A 18 6.14 9.83 19.36
N VAL A 19 6.51 9.44 20.57
CA VAL A 19 5.58 8.76 21.50
C VAL A 19 4.85 9.82 22.31
N SER A 20 3.52 9.81 22.25
CA SER A 20 2.67 10.60 23.15
C SER A 20 1.94 9.65 24.11
N GLN A 21 1.51 10.15 25.27
CA GLN A 21 0.68 9.41 26.24
C GLN A 21 1.34 8.14 26.83
N MET A 22 2.60 8.23 27.24
CA MET A 22 3.29 7.14 27.91
C MET A 22 2.61 6.83 29.26
N ARG A 23 1.95 5.68 29.38
CA ARG A 23 1.38 5.19 30.64
C ARG A 23 2.37 4.24 31.31
N LYS A 24 2.30 4.13 32.64
CA LYS A 24 3.05 3.11 33.38
C LYS A 24 2.65 1.72 32.85
N TYR A 25 3.60 1.00 32.27
CA TYR A 25 3.40 -0.36 31.80
C TYR A 25 3.46 -1.35 32.97
N VAL A 26 2.53 -2.32 33.00
CA VAL A 26 2.55 -3.47 33.91
C VAL A 26 2.88 -4.70 33.05
N PRO A 27 4.00 -5.41 33.32
CA PRO A 27 4.39 -6.56 32.51
C PRO A 27 3.31 -7.64 32.48
N ASP A 28 2.93 -8.07 31.28
CA ASP A 28 2.03 -9.21 31.03
C ASP A 28 2.63 -10.06 29.89
N PRO A 29 2.79 -11.39 30.05
CA PRO A 29 3.25 -12.28 28.99
C PRO A 29 2.40 -12.24 27.71
N THR A 30 1.12 -11.85 27.80
CA THR A 30 0.22 -11.72 26.65
C THR A 30 0.44 -10.43 25.84
N HIS A 31 1.19 -9.46 26.37
CA HIS A 31 1.57 -8.24 25.64
C HIS A 31 2.81 -8.42 24.76
N VAL A 32 3.39 -9.63 24.69
CA VAL A 32 4.50 -9.92 23.78
C VAL A 32 3.96 -9.89 22.36
N ILE A 33 4.36 -8.88 21.60
CA ILE A 33 4.05 -8.76 20.19
C ILE A 33 4.99 -9.71 19.45
N GLU A 34 4.44 -10.64 18.68
CA GLU A 34 5.23 -11.46 17.76
C GLU A 34 5.91 -10.52 16.75
N SER A 35 7.23 -10.65 16.64
CA SER A 35 8.00 -9.87 15.67
C SER A 35 7.74 -10.42 14.27
N ASP A 36 6.89 -9.76 13.50
CA ASP A 36 6.79 -10.02 12.07
C ASP A 36 8.10 -9.67 11.39
N ASN A 37 8.50 -10.49 10.41
CA ASN A 37 9.60 -10.16 9.50
C ASN A 37 9.15 -9.06 8.54
N VAL A 38 9.07 -7.83 9.02
CA VAL A 38 8.81 -6.65 8.18
C VAL A 38 10.07 -6.37 7.36
N GLN A 39 10.06 -6.81 6.10
CA GLN A 39 11.07 -6.42 5.12
C GLN A 39 10.59 -5.13 4.44
N VAL A 40 11.22 -4.01 4.79
CA VAL A 40 11.04 -2.75 4.07
C VAL A 40 12.07 -2.74 2.94
N ARG A 41 11.62 -2.75 1.68
CA ARG A 41 12.53 -2.67 0.53
C ARG A 41 13.26 -1.34 0.50
N ASP A 42 14.52 -1.34 0.06
CA ASP A 42 15.35 -0.14 -0.03
C ASP A 42 14.82 0.90 -1.03
N ASP A 43 14.14 0.44 -2.09
CA ASP A 43 13.52 1.30 -3.11
C ASP A 43 12.13 1.82 -2.70
N LEU A 44 11.61 1.38 -1.55
CA LEU A 44 10.26 1.65 -1.05
C LEU A 44 9.15 1.29 -2.06
N ILE A 45 9.43 0.47 -3.07
CA ILE A 45 8.45 0.05 -4.08
C ILE A 45 7.55 -1.01 -3.47
N ILE A 46 6.26 -0.69 -3.38
CA ILE A 46 5.22 -1.64 -3.03
C ILE A 46 4.83 -2.39 -4.31
N GLU A 47 5.20 -3.67 -4.40
CA GLU A 47 4.72 -4.52 -5.48
C GLU A 47 3.21 -4.70 -5.33
N THR A 48 2.49 -4.23 -6.34
CA THR A 48 1.04 -4.35 -6.42
C THR A 48 0.66 -5.07 -7.71
N VAL A 49 -0.33 -5.96 -7.62
CA VAL A 49 -0.86 -6.70 -8.77
C VAL A 49 -2.33 -6.33 -8.97
N PRO A 50 -2.78 -6.03 -10.20
CA PRO A 50 -4.17 -5.68 -10.43
C PRO A 50 -5.01 -6.96 -10.31
N LEU A 51 -6.00 -6.93 -9.40
CA LEU A 51 -6.83 -8.09 -9.07
C LEU A 51 -8.11 -8.14 -9.91
N ARG A 52 -8.80 -7.00 -10.02
CA ARG A 52 -10.10 -6.91 -10.71
C ARG A 52 -10.43 -5.47 -11.09
N ILE A 53 -11.37 -5.32 -12.01
CA ILE A 53 -12.00 -4.05 -12.35
C ILE A 53 -13.35 -3.97 -11.62
N GLU A 54 -13.54 -2.93 -10.81
CA GLU A 54 -14.79 -2.72 -10.06
C GLU A 54 -15.75 -1.74 -10.72
N GLY A 55 -15.28 -0.97 -11.70
CA GLY A 55 -16.11 0.06 -12.30
C GLY A 55 -15.49 0.67 -13.54
N ARG A 56 -16.33 1.33 -14.31
CA ARG A 56 -15.97 2.03 -15.54
C ARG A 56 -16.66 3.37 -15.57
N GLU A 57 -15.92 4.42 -15.91
CA GLU A 57 -16.43 5.77 -16.11
C GLU A 57 -15.93 6.31 -17.45
N VAL A 58 -16.79 7.03 -18.17
CA VAL A 58 -16.39 7.76 -19.39
C VAL A 58 -16.63 9.24 -19.17
N LYS A 59 -15.56 10.03 -19.14
CA LYS A 59 -15.63 11.49 -19.06
C LYS A 59 -15.64 12.08 -20.45
N ARG A 60 -16.76 12.72 -20.81
CA ARG A 60 -16.90 13.51 -22.04
C ARG A 60 -16.34 14.91 -21.83
N LEU A 61 -15.26 15.23 -22.52
CA LEU A 61 -14.74 16.59 -22.65
C LEU A 61 -15.26 17.20 -23.96
N ARG A 62 -15.02 18.51 -24.16
CA ARG A 62 -15.49 19.23 -25.36
C ARG A 62 -15.04 18.61 -26.69
N THR A 63 -13.86 17.99 -26.71
CA THR A 63 -13.22 17.49 -27.94
C THR A 63 -12.93 15.98 -27.93
N LYS A 64 -13.06 15.32 -26.77
CA LYS A 64 -12.70 13.90 -26.63
C LYS A 64 -13.44 13.23 -25.49
N GLU A 65 -13.54 11.92 -25.57
CA GLU A 65 -14.00 11.07 -24.47
C GLU A 65 -12.79 10.37 -23.86
N ILE A 66 -12.74 10.31 -22.53
CA ILE A 66 -11.70 9.59 -21.78
C ILE A 66 -12.39 8.52 -20.95
N ALA A 67 -12.09 7.26 -21.24
CA ALA A 67 -12.58 6.14 -20.47
C ALA A 67 -11.56 5.71 -19.40
N SER A 68 -12.03 5.58 -18.17
CA SER A 68 -11.26 5.13 -17.01
C SER A 68 -11.93 3.93 -16.37
N VAL A 69 -11.12 3.04 -15.81
CA VAL A 69 -11.57 1.87 -15.04
C VAL A 69 -11.05 1.95 -13.63
N LYS A 70 -11.88 1.55 -12.66
CA LYS A 70 -11.50 1.44 -11.26
C LYS A 70 -10.83 0.08 -11.06
N VAL A 71 -9.52 0.08 -10.89
CA VAL A 71 -8.71 -1.12 -10.72
C VAL A 71 -8.45 -1.32 -9.24
N VAL A 72 -8.76 -2.51 -8.74
CA VAL A 72 -8.36 -2.93 -7.40
C VAL A 72 -7.00 -3.59 -7.49
N TRP A 73 -6.07 -3.16 -6.64
CA TRP A 73 -4.73 -3.73 -6.56
C TRP A 73 -4.58 -4.52 -5.28
N GLY A 74 -4.00 -5.70 -5.41
CA GLY A 74 -3.54 -6.53 -4.30
C GLY A 74 -2.13 -6.13 -3.93
N GLY A 75 -1.83 -6.20 -2.64
CA GLY A 75 -0.49 -5.97 -2.11
C GLY A 75 -0.41 -6.26 -0.61
N PRO A 76 0.78 -6.15 -0.02
CA PRO A 76 1.03 -6.48 1.40
C PRO A 76 0.22 -5.60 2.37
N ALA A 77 -0.13 -4.38 1.94
CA ALA A 77 -0.73 -3.35 2.79
C ALA A 77 -2.26 -3.29 2.73
N SER A 78 -2.94 -4.36 2.29
CA SER A 78 -4.38 -4.46 1.95
C SER A 78 -4.74 -4.02 0.52
N GLU A 79 -5.96 -4.37 0.10
CA GLU A 79 -6.50 -3.96 -1.21
C GLU A 79 -6.65 -2.43 -1.27
N ASN A 80 -6.15 -1.84 -2.35
CA ASN A 80 -6.39 -0.43 -2.67
C ASN A 80 -7.04 -0.31 -4.06
N ALA A 81 -7.59 0.86 -4.38
CA ALA A 81 -8.21 1.08 -5.69
C ALA A 81 -7.83 2.42 -6.31
N THR A 82 -7.48 2.41 -7.59
CA THR A 82 -7.18 3.61 -8.38
C THR A 82 -7.98 3.65 -9.68
N TRP A 83 -8.14 4.85 -10.25
CA TRP A 83 -8.73 5.02 -11.58
C TRP A 83 -7.61 5.08 -12.63
N GLU A 84 -7.54 4.06 -13.48
CA GLU A 84 -6.57 3.98 -14.57
C GLU A 84 -7.24 4.19 -15.93
N LEU A 85 -6.44 4.58 -16.93
CA LEU A 85 -6.91 4.70 -18.31
C LEU A 85 -7.28 3.32 -18.87
N GLU A 86 -8.50 3.20 -19.41
CA GLU A 86 -9.01 1.92 -19.91
C GLU A 86 -8.10 1.32 -21.01
N SER A 87 -7.60 2.14 -21.93
CA SER A 87 -6.73 1.67 -23.01
C SER A 87 -5.38 1.14 -22.50
N LYS A 88 -4.80 1.77 -21.48
CA LYS A 88 -3.56 1.31 -20.83
C LYS A 88 -3.78 -0.04 -20.15
N MET A 89 -4.89 -0.19 -19.45
CA MET A 89 -5.23 -1.44 -18.76
C MET A 89 -5.53 -2.57 -19.74
N LYS A 90 -6.25 -2.31 -20.84
CA LYS A 90 -6.45 -3.31 -21.90
C LYS A 90 -5.16 -3.77 -22.56
N SER A 91 -4.18 -2.87 -22.70
CA SER A 91 -2.88 -3.22 -23.26
C SER A 91 -2.00 -4.01 -22.29
N SER A 92 -2.06 -3.70 -20.99
CA SER A 92 -1.12 -4.25 -20.00
C SER A 92 -1.67 -5.48 -19.30
N TYR A 93 -3.00 -5.54 -19.11
CA TYR A 93 -3.72 -6.56 -18.37
C TYR A 93 -5.03 -6.93 -19.10
N PRO A 94 -4.96 -7.47 -20.33
CA PRO A 94 -6.14 -7.77 -21.14
C PRO A 94 -7.08 -8.77 -20.45
N ASP A 95 -6.55 -9.68 -19.64
CA ASP A 95 -7.32 -10.74 -18.97
C ASP A 95 -8.33 -10.21 -17.95
N LEU A 96 -8.16 -8.97 -17.46
CA LEU A 96 -9.09 -8.33 -16.52
C LEU A 96 -10.37 -7.81 -17.18
N PHE A 97 -10.46 -7.87 -18.52
CA PHE A 97 -11.59 -7.38 -19.30
C PHE A 97 -12.43 -8.49 -19.94
N LEU A 98 -12.14 -9.76 -19.63
CA LEU A 98 -12.84 -10.95 -20.13
C LEU A 98 -14.19 -11.16 -19.44
#